data_AF-A0A226HAQ7-F1
#
_entry.id   AF-A0A226HAQ7-F1
#
_cell.length_a   1.000
_cell.length_b   1.000
_cell.length_c   1.000
_cell.angle_alpha   90.00
_cell.angle_beta   90.00
_cell.angle_gamma   90.00
#
_symmetry.space_group_name_H-M   'P 1'
#
loop_
_entity.id
_entity.type
_entity.pdbx_description
1 polymer ?
#
loop_
_entity_poly.entity_id
_entity_poly.type
_entity_poly.pdbx_seq_one_letter_code
_entity_poly.pdbx_strand_id
1 'polypeptide(L)'
;MKKTVQHLFSVLALAGFIFIAFGSDDSKKSNSKKYSRGAETVEYSKPEVEILKHSAKYESTFNSYKIHCRIKNNSDELINYLDLKATFYDKDGNIVGTGMGNAANFAAGAEKTVDVMGLDIQNCETYEVEVGTVLN
;
A
#
# COMPACT_ATOMS: atom_id res chain seq x y z
N MET A 1 -27.18 6.85 -19.31
CA MET A 1 -26.40 5.70 -19.81
C MET A 1 -25.53 5.20 -18.67
N LYS A 2 -25.80 4.00 -18.14
CA LYS A 2 -25.07 3.42 -17.01
C LYS A 2 -23.82 2.71 -17.56
N LYS A 3 -22.62 3.22 -17.28
CA LYS A 3 -21.37 2.50 -17.59
C LYS A 3 -20.99 1.69 -16.36
N THR A 4 -21.10 0.37 -16.47
CA THR A 4 -20.63 -0.59 -15.46
C THR A 4 -19.12 -0.73 -15.60
N VAL A 5 -18.37 -0.25 -14.61
CA VAL A 5 -16.92 -0.44 -14.52
C VAL A 5 -16.67 -1.82 -13.92
N GLN A 6 -16.04 -2.71 -14.70
CA GLN A 6 -15.61 -4.02 -14.23
C GLN A 6 -14.19 -3.86 -13.66
N HIS A 7 -14.05 -3.97 -12.34
CA HIS A 7 -12.74 -4.03 -11.71
C HIS A 7 -12.14 -5.43 -11.93
N LEU A 8 -11.12 -5.52 -12.80
CA LEU A 8 -10.22 -6.67 -12.84
C LEU A 8 -9.28 -6.59 -11.63
N PHE A 9 -9.45 -7.51 -10.68
CA PHE A 9 -8.42 -7.80 -9.69
C PHE A 9 -7.39 -8.74 -10.34
N SER A 10 -6.29 -8.20 -10.85
CA SER A 10 -5.14 -9.03 -11.25
C SER A 10 -4.22 -9.22 -10.04
N VAL A 11 -4.40 -10.33 -9.33
CA VAL A 11 -3.39 -10.84 -8.39
C VAL A 11 -2.26 -11.43 -9.23
N LEU A 12 -1.19 -10.66 -9.45
CA LEU A 12 0.02 -11.19 -10.07
C LEU A 12 0.85 -11.86 -8.98
N ALA A 13 0.69 -13.18 -8.85
CA ALA A 13 1.58 -14.02 -8.07
C ALA A 13 2.95 -14.08 -8.77
N LEU A 14 3.93 -13.32 -8.28
CA LEU A 14 5.30 -13.42 -8.77
C LEU A 14 5.95 -14.68 -8.15
N ALA A 15 5.70 -15.82 -8.77
CA ALA A 15 6.45 -17.05 -8.51
C ALA A 15 7.89 -16.87 -9.00
N GLY A 16 8.85 -17.13 -8.11
CA GLY A 16 10.27 -16.91 -8.33
C GLY A 16 10.84 -17.69 -9.52
N PHE A 17 11.54 -16.97 -10.39
CA PHE A 17 12.47 -17.56 -11.35
C PHE A 17 13.89 -17.42 -10.80
N ILE A 18 14.41 -18.52 -10.24
CA ILE A 18 15.84 -18.69 -9.98
C ILE A 18 16.50 -19.06 -11.31
N PHE A 19 17.22 -18.12 -11.92
CA PHE A 19 18.14 -18.44 -13.01
C PHE A 19 19.43 -19.03 -12.40
N ILE A 20 19.63 -20.33 -12.62
CA ILE A 20 20.91 -21.00 -12.38
C ILE A 20 21.74 -20.81 -13.66
N ALA A 21 22.75 -19.94 -13.60
CA ALA A 21 23.75 -19.83 -14.65
C ALA A 21 24.93 -20.78 -14.32
N PHE A 22 25.12 -21.78 -15.17
CA PHE A 22 26.30 -22.64 -15.21
C PHE A 22 27.31 -22.09 -16.23
N GLY A 23 28.60 -22.10 -15.86
CA GLY A 23 29.76 -21.94 -16.75
C GLY A 23 30.79 -20.94 -16.22
N SER A 24 32.09 -21.19 -16.18
CA SER A 24 32.91 -22.38 -16.48
C SER A 24 34.26 -22.22 -15.74
N ASP A 25 34.98 -23.33 -15.58
CA ASP A 25 36.16 -23.59 -14.76
C ASP A 25 37.26 -22.51 -14.70
N ASP A 26 37.80 -22.26 -13.49
CA ASP A 26 39.21 -22.58 -13.25
C ASP A 26 39.57 -22.79 -11.76
N SER A 27 40.57 -23.63 -11.58
CA SER A 27 40.91 -24.46 -10.43
C SER A 27 41.43 -23.77 -9.14
N LYS A 28 41.04 -24.29 -7.96
CA LYS A 28 41.91 -24.61 -6.80
C LYS A 28 41.17 -25.20 -5.59
N LYS A 29 41.65 -26.36 -5.13
CA LYS A 29 41.30 -27.04 -3.85
C LYS A 29 41.53 -26.10 -2.66
N SER A 30 40.55 -25.98 -1.77
CA SER A 30 40.77 -25.89 -0.31
C SER A 30 39.45 -25.84 0.47
N ASN A 31 39.25 -26.89 1.27
CA ASN A 31 38.62 -26.90 2.59
C ASN A 31 37.11 -26.58 2.72
N SER A 32 36.37 -27.64 3.02
CA SER A 32 35.01 -27.64 3.54
C SER A 32 34.89 -26.80 4.81
N LYS A 33 34.37 -25.58 4.70
CA LYS A 33 33.65 -24.94 5.79
C LYS A 33 32.16 -25.01 5.46
N LYS A 34 31.44 -25.84 6.21
CA LYS A 34 29.98 -25.79 6.31
C LYS A 34 29.63 -24.38 6.81
N TYR A 35 29.34 -23.46 5.90
CA TYR A 35 28.56 -22.30 6.24
C TYR A 35 27.13 -22.79 6.39
N SER A 36 26.74 -23.06 7.63
CA SER A 36 25.35 -23.01 8.04
C SER A 36 24.87 -21.59 7.76
N ARG A 37 24.42 -21.38 6.51
CA ARG A 37 23.59 -20.26 6.10
C ARG A 37 22.30 -20.45 6.88
N GLY A 38 22.27 -19.90 8.10
CA GLY A 38 21.02 -19.68 8.81
C GLY A 38 20.13 -18.96 7.81
N ALA A 39 19.05 -19.63 7.42
CA ALA A 39 17.96 -18.95 6.76
C ALA A 39 17.44 -17.96 7.79
N GLU A 40 17.88 -16.72 7.70
CA GLU A 40 17.15 -15.61 8.29
C GLU A 40 15.77 -15.67 7.65
N THR A 41 14.82 -16.22 8.39
CA THR A 41 13.41 -15.97 8.16
C THR A 41 13.27 -14.46 8.29
N VAL A 42 13.20 -13.78 7.15
CA VAL A 42 12.81 -12.38 7.10
C VAL A 42 11.36 -12.38 7.57
N GLU A 43 11.16 -12.25 8.88
CA GLU A 43 9.84 -12.09 9.45
C GLU A 43 9.35 -10.74 8.95
N TYR A 44 8.49 -10.78 7.93
CA TYR A 44 7.87 -9.57 7.39
C TYR A 44 6.97 -9.01 8.49
N SER A 45 7.52 -8.14 9.32
CA SER A 45 6.80 -7.51 10.41
C SER A 45 5.63 -6.75 9.82
N LYS A 46 4.43 -7.03 10.32
CA LYS A 46 3.21 -6.35 9.89
C LYS A 46 3.37 -4.83 10.05
N PRO A 47 2.92 -3.99 9.09
CA PRO A 47 2.96 -2.54 9.28
C PRO A 47 2.12 -2.13 10.49
N GLU A 48 2.58 -1.09 11.18
CA GLU A 48 1.93 -0.53 12.37
C GLU A 48 0.46 -0.17 12.10
N VAL A 49 0.19 0.47 10.96
CA VAL A 49 -1.16 0.73 10.47
C VAL A 49 -1.38 0.02 9.15
N GLU A 50 -2.52 -0.66 9.01
CA GLU A 50 -2.92 -1.37 7.79
C GLU A 50 -4.22 -0.79 7.24
N ILE A 51 -4.25 -0.50 5.93
CA ILE A 51 -5.49 -0.18 5.20
C ILE A 51 -6.15 -1.51 4.81
N LEU A 52 -7.19 -1.91 5.54
CA LEU A 52 -7.91 -3.17 5.32
C LEU A 52 -8.78 -3.14 4.07
N LYS A 53 -9.37 -1.98 3.75
CA LYS A 53 -10.25 -1.78 2.61
C LYS A 53 -10.35 -0.30 2.27
N HIS A 54 -10.48 0.03 0.99
CA HIS A 54 -10.82 1.37 0.56
C HIS A 54 -11.81 1.38 -0.61
N SER A 55 -12.57 2.47 -0.74
CA SER A 55 -13.44 2.72 -1.89
C SER A 55 -13.64 4.21 -2.09
N ALA A 56 -13.54 4.68 -3.33
CA ALA A 56 -13.74 6.08 -3.69
C ALA A 56 -15.17 6.35 -4.16
N LYS A 57 -15.67 7.54 -3.85
CA LYS A 57 -16.91 8.10 -4.39
C LYS A 57 -16.61 9.49 -4.95
N TYR A 58 -17.01 9.72 -6.21
CA TYR A 58 -16.97 11.03 -6.82
C TYR A 58 -18.21 11.85 -6.45
N GLU A 59 -18.01 13.13 -6.15
CA GLU A 59 -19.05 14.10 -5.83
C GLU A 59 -18.95 15.29 -6.81
N SER A 60 -19.90 15.35 -7.75
CA SER A 60 -19.84 16.25 -8.91
C SER A 60 -20.03 17.72 -8.57
N THR A 61 -20.68 18.04 -7.45
CA THR A 61 -20.94 19.44 -7.06
C THR A 61 -19.65 20.22 -6.80
N PHE A 62 -18.62 19.52 -6.32
CA PHE A 62 -17.34 20.11 -5.93
C PHE A 62 -16.14 19.55 -6.70
N ASN A 63 -16.40 18.77 -7.76
CA ASN A 63 -15.39 17.98 -8.47
C ASN A 63 -14.44 17.26 -7.51
N SER A 64 -15.00 16.58 -6.51
CA SER A 64 -14.22 16.02 -5.40
C SER A 64 -14.35 14.51 -5.33
N TYR A 65 -13.31 13.86 -4.79
CA TYR A 65 -13.33 12.45 -4.44
C TYR A 65 -13.28 12.30 -2.93
N LYS A 66 -14.11 11.41 -2.41
CA LYS A 66 -14.04 10.92 -1.03
C LYS A 66 -13.68 9.44 -1.05
N ILE A 67 -12.54 9.07 -0.46
CA ILE A 67 -12.11 7.69 -0.32
C ILE A 67 -12.37 7.25 1.12
N HIS A 68 -13.24 6.26 1.29
CA HIS A 68 -13.52 5.65 2.59
C HIS A 68 -12.48 4.56 2.86
N CYS A 69 -11.58 4.76 3.81
CA CYS A 69 -10.55 3.80 4.19
C CYS A 69 -10.89 3.16 5.54
N ARG A 70 -11.09 1.84 5.58
CA ARG A 70 -11.11 1.07 6.83
C ARG A 70 -9.68 0.70 7.18
N ILE A 71 -9.18 1.21 8.30
CA ILE A 71 -7.81 1.03 8.77
C ILE A 71 -7.78 0.28 10.09
N LYS A 72 -6.65 -0.37 10.38
CA LYS A 72 -6.38 -1.07 11.63
C LYS A 72 -5.06 -0.58 12.23
N ASN A 73 -5.08 -0.28 13.53
CA ASN A 73 -3.87 -0.16 14.32
C ASN A 73 -3.45 -1.58 14.73
N ASN A 74 -2.29 -2.03 14.27
CA ASN A 74 -1.72 -3.34 14.58
C ASN A 74 -0.74 -3.31 15.75
N SER A 75 -0.37 -2.13 16.25
CA SER A 75 0.46 -2.00 17.44
C SER A 75 -0.34 -2.23 18.72
N ASP A 76 0.40 -2.36 19.81
CA ASP A 76 -0.04 -2.38 21.20
C ASP A 76 -0.06 -0.99 21.85
N GLU A 77 0.23 0.07 21.07
CA GLU A 77 0.29 1.45 21.52
C GLU A 77 -0.88 2.30 21.00
N LEU A 78 -1.15 3.42 21.69
CA LEU A 78 -2.06 4.44 21.19
C LEU A 78 -1.37 5.26 20.10
N ILE A 79 -1.94 5.30 18.90
CA ILE A 79 -1.50 6.25 17.87
C ILE A 79 -2.19 7.60 18.15
N ASN A 80 -1.41 8.61 18.55
CA ASN A 80 -1.89 9.96 18.81
C ASN A 80 -2.40 10.63 17.55
N TYR A 81 -1.70 10.44 16.43
CA TYR A 81 -2.07 11.00 15.13
C TYR A 81 -1.57 10.11 13.99
N LEU A 82 -2.38 10.00 12.93
CA LEU A 82 -1.93 9.53 11.63
C LEU A 82 -2.58 10.28 10.49
N ASP A 83 -1.89 10.36 9.35
CA ASP A 83 -2.49 10.77 8.08
C ASP A 83 -2.55 9.63 7.04
N LEU A 84 -3.52 9.76 6.15
CA LEU A 84 -3.66 8.98 4.94
C LEU A 84 -3.55 9.94 3.77
N LYS A 85 -2.80 9.55 2.74
CA LYS A 85 -2.58 10.33 1.52
C LYS A 85 -3.13 9.56 0.35
N ALA A 86 -3.78 10.26 -0.57
CA ALA A 86 -4.17 9.71 -1.84
C ALA A 86 -3.54 10.48 -2.99
N THR A 87 -3.19 9.77 -4.04
CA THR A 87 -2.76 10.32 -5.33
C THR A 87 -3.73 9.86 -6.39
N PHE A 88 -4.25 10.80 -7.17
CA PHE A 88 -5.20 10.54 -8.24
C PHE A 88 -4.48 10.66 -9.59
N TYR A 89 -4.76 9.73 -10.49
CA TYR A 89 -4.09 9.63 -11.79
C TYR A 89 -5.10 9.66 -12.94
N ASP A 90 -4.69 10.27 -14.06
CA ASP A 90 -5.43 10.15 -15.33
C ASP A 90 -5.18 8.81 -16.02
N LYS A 91 -5.83 8.61 -17.17
CA LYS A 91 -5.70 7.40 -18.01
C LYS A 91 -4.28 7.13 -18.53
N ASP A 92 -3.42 8.15 -18.57
CA ASP A 92 -2.04 8.06 -19.06
C ASP A 92 -1.06 7.87 -17.89
N GLY A 93 -1.55 7.85 -16.64
CA GLY A 93 -0.77 7.70 -15.42
C GLY A 93 -0.20 9.00 -14.88
N ASN A 94 -0.61 10.17 -15.38
CA ASN A 94 -0.18 11.45 -14.83
C ASN A 94 -0.96 11.77 -13.56
N ILE A 95 -0.29 12.38 -12.57
CA ILE A 95 -0.94 12.86 -11.35
C ILE A 95 -1.85 14.04 -11.68
N VAL A 96 -3.14 13.91 -11.38
CA VAL A 96 -4.15 14.96 -11.54
C VAL A 96 -4.61 15.59 -10.23
N GLY A 97 -4.13 15.06 -9.10
CA GLY A 97 -4.28 15.71 -7.82
C GLY A 97 -3.99 14.77 -6.65
N THR A 98 -4.20 15.30 -5.45
CA THR A 98 -3.95 14.58 -4.20
C THR A 98 -5.12 14.75 -3.24
N GLY A 99 -5.18 13.87 -2.25
CA GLY A 99 -6.15 13.94 -1.17
C GLY A 99 -5.52 13.60 0.17
N MET A 100 -6.15 14.06 1.24
CA MET A 100 -5.70 13.80 2.60
C MET A 100 -6.87 13.47 3.52
N GLY A 101 -6.63 12.58 4.46
CA GLY A 101 -7.49 12.29 5.60
C GLY A 101 -6.62 12.02 6.82
N ASN A 102 -7.15 12.14 8.02
CA ASN A 102 -6.38 11.90 9.23
C ASN A 102 -7.24 11.28 10.33
N ALA A 103 -6.58 10.60 11.27
CA ALA A 103 -7.18 10.13 12.50
C ALA A 103 -6.30 10.51 13.68
N ALA A 104 -6.93 10.63 14.85
CA ALA A 104 -6.25 10.84 16.12
C ALA A 104 -6.82 9.89 17.17
N ASN A 105 -6.09 9.73 18.26
CA ASN A 105 -6.48 8.89 19.40
C ASN A 105 -6.92 7.49 18.92
N PHE A 106 -6.08 6.84 18.13
CA PHE A 106 -6.37 5.54 17.52
C PHE A 106 -5.80 4.42 18.37
N ALA A 107 -6.67 3.89 19.24
CA ALA A 107 -6.32 2.87 20.23
C ALA A 107 -5.67 1.63 19.62
N ALA A 108 -4.77 1.03 20.40
CA ALA A 108 -4.12 -0.24 20.10
C ALA A 108 -5.11 -1.32 19.65
N GLY A 109 -4.79 -2.05 18.59
CA GLY A 109 -5.60 -3.14 18.04
C GLY A 109 -6.95 -2.73 17.41
N ALA A 110 -7.34 -1.45 17.49
CA ALA A 110 -8.64 -0.99 17.04
C ALA A 110 -8.71 -0.84 15.51
N GLU A 111 -9.93 -0.73 15.01
CA GLU A 111 -10.20 -0.35 13.63
C GLU A 111 -11.01 0.95 13.58
N LYS A 112 -10.77 1.75 12.53
CA LYS A 112 -11.50 2.99 12.27
C LYS A 112 -11.76 3.15 10.77
N THR A 113 -12.74 3.98 10.43
CA THR A 113 -12.91 4.48 9.06
C THR A 113 -12.44 5.92 9.00
N VAL A 114 -11.60 6.23 8.00
CA VAL A 114 -11.09 7.57 7.72
C VAL A 114 -11.49 7.94 6.29
N ASP A 115 -12.04 9.14 6.12
CA ASP A 115 -12.33 9.70 4.81
C ASP A 115 -11.10 10.49 4.32
N VAL A 116 -10.55 10.10 3.18
CA VAL A 116 -9.54 10.89 2.45
C VAL A 116 -10.27 11.73 1.40
N MET A 117 -10.07 13.05 1.45
CA MET A 117 -10.75 13.99 0.55
C MET A 117 -9.75 14.58 -0.45
N GLY A 118 -10.04 14.43 -1.74
CA GLY A 118 -9.40 15.15 -2.83
C GLY A 118 -10.36 16.18 -3.42
N LEU A 119 -9.91 17.40 -3.63
CA LEU A 119 -10.73 18.53 -4.10
C LEU A 119 -10.28 18.96 -5.50
N ASP A 120 -11.24 19.38 -6.33
CA ASP A 120 -11.02 19.80 -7.72
C ASP A 120 -10.18 18.79 -8.54
N ILE A 121 -10.51 17.51 -8.38
CA ILE A 121 -9.86 16.41 -9.09
C ILE A 121 -10.63 16.15 -10.38
N GLN A 122 -9.99 16.43 -11.50
CA GLN A 122 -10.57 16.27 -12.84
C GLN A 122 -9.84 15.16 -13.60
N ASN A 123 -10.55 14.50 -14.52
CA ASN A 123 -9.99 13.47 -15.41
C ASN A 123 -9.31 12.28 -14.69
N CYS A 124 -9.72 11.98 -13.45
CA CYS A 124 -9.22 10.85 -12.69
C CYS A 124 -9.76 9.52 -13.24
N GLU A 125 -8.86 8.58 -13.51
CA GLU A 125 -9.14 7.20 -13.89
C GLU A 125 -8.88 6.24 -12.71
N THR A 126 -7.75 6.43 -12.02
CA THR A 126 -7.33 5.59 -10.90
C THR A 126 -6.83 6.42 -9.73
N TYR A 127 -6.73 5.79 -8.55
CA TYR A 127 -6.14 6.41 -7.37
C TYR A 127 -5.35 5.36 -6.57
N GLU A 128 -4.39 5.85 -5.81
CA GLU A 128 -3.67 5.10 -4.78
C GLU A 128 -3.92 5.77 -3.43
N VAL A 129 -3.92 4.99 -2.35
CA VAL A 129 -4.02 5.51 -0.98
C VAL A 129 -3.03 4.80 -0.08
N GLU A 130 -2.32 5.57 0.73
CA GLU A 130 -1.26 5.10 1.61
C GLU A 130 -1.38 5.70 3.01
N VAL A 131 -0.79 5.04 3.99
CA VAL A 131 -0.54 5.62 5.32
C VAL A 131 0.69 6.51 5.20
N GLY A 132 0.58 7.77 5.61
CA GLY A 132 1.72 8.68 5.65
C GLY A 132 2.33 8.72 7.04
N THR A 133 2.25 9.87 7.71
CA THR A 133 2.84 10.06 9.04
C THR A 133 2.03 9.32 10.10
N VAL A 134 2.73 8.66 11.03
CA VAL A 134 2.18 8.04 12.24
C VAL A 134 2.96 8.60 13.44
N LEU A 135 2.25 9.07 14.47
CA LEU A 135 2.81 9.62 15.70
C LEU A 135 2.12 8.94 16.91
N ASN A 136 2.92 8.33 17.78
CA ASN A 136 2.48 7.65 19.01
C ASN A 136 2.61 8.53 20.24
#